data_AF-A0A6H9YJC3-F1
#
_entry.id   AF-A0A6H9YJC3-F1
#
_cell.length_a   1.000
_cell.length_b   1.000
_cell.length_c   1.000
_cell.angle_alpha   90.00
_cell.angle_beta   90.00
_cell.angle_gamma   90.00
#
_symmetry.space_group_name_H-M   'P 1'
#
loop_
_entity.id
_entity.type
_entity.pdbx_description
1 polymer ?
#
loop_
_entity_poly.entity_id
_entity_poly.type
_entity_poly.pdbx_seq_one_letter_code
_entity_poly.pdbx_strand_id
1 'polypeptide(L)'
;MHELIDSTEPAIGSLAEARAAIDEIDAALAVLLERRTAVAGAVQRLKPVGGFAGRNPERERQIVTAMAEKAPSLGPERLARIMNVVIEAGLEVAEQRRIEQHRGAPDES
;
A
#
# COMPACT_ATOMS: atom_id res chain seq x y z
N MET A 1 -19.02 -16.06 -8.63
CA MET A 1 -19.76 -15.71 -7.41
C MET A 1 -19.06 -14.50 -6.79
N HIS A 2 -19.28 -13.31 -7.38
CA HIS A 2 -18.73 -12.04 -6.90
C HIS A 2 -19.91 -11.34 -6.26
N GLU A 3 -20.02 -11.46 -4.94
CA GLU A 3 -21.12 -10.89 -4.18
C GLU A 3 -21.06 -9.37 -4.30
N LEU A 4 -22.21 -8.78 -4.59
CA LEU A 4 -22.41 -7.34 -4.67
C LEU A 4 -21.97 -6.72 -3.35
N ILE A 5 -21.01 -5.79 -3.41
CA ILE A 5 -20.87 -4.80 -2.35
C ILE A 5 -22.14 -3.96 -2.45
N ASP A 6 -23.02 -4.16 -1.47
CA ASP A 6 -24.27 -3.43 -1.32
C ASP A 6 -23.96 -1.92 -1.34
N SER A 7 -24.58 -1.20 -2.27
CA SER A 7 -24.42 0.24 -2.47
C SER A 7 -25.24 1.07 -1.48
N THR A 8 -25.67 0.48 -0.36
CA THR A 8 -26.25 1.24 0.75
C THR A 8 -25.14 1.82 1.61
N GLU A 9 -25.10 3.14 1.73
CA GLU A 9 -24.32 3.80 2.78
C GLU A 9 -24.60 3.09 4.12
N PRO A 10 -23.55 2.79 4.92
CA PRO A 10 -23.76 2.14 6.20
C PRO A 10 -24.74 2.99 7.01
N ALA A 11 -25.76 2.34 7.58
CA ALA A 11 -26.75 3.00 8.44
C ALA A 11 -26.08 3.42 9.76
N ILE A 12 -25.30 4.50 9.69
CA ILE A 12 -24.58 5.10 10.79
C ILE A 12 -25.48 6.16 11.41
N GLY A 13 -25.97 5.91 12.63
CA GLY A 13 -26.90 6.79 13.33
C GLY A 13 -26.22 7.86 14.18
N SER A 14 -24.92 7.72 14.44
CA SER A 14 -24.17 8.64 15.30
C SER A 14 -22.70 8.81 14.89
N LEU A 15 -22.09 9.90 15.36
CA LEU A 15 -20.65 10.15 15.17
C LEU A 15 -19.78 9.07 15.85
N ALA A 16 -20.22 8.52 16.97
CA ALA A 16 -19.47 7.49 17.68
C ALA A 16 -19.43 6.19 16.86
N GLU A 17 -20.56 5.78 16.30
CA GLU A 17 -20.65 4.64 15.38
C GLU A 17 -19.81 4.86 14.12
N ALA A 18 -19.83 6.08 13.56
CA ALA A 18 -19.00 6.42 12.39
C ALA A 18 -17.50 6.22 12.65
N ARG A 19 -17.04 6.67 13.82
CA ARG A 19 -15.63 6.56 14.22
C ARG A 19 -15.24 5.11 14.47
N ALA A 20 -16.08 4.35 15.15
CA ALA A 20 -15.82 2.91 15.36
C ALA A 20 -15.70 2.16 14.02
N ALA A 21 -16.56 2.47 13.05
CA ALA A 21 -16.47 1.89 11.71
C ALA A 21 -15.17 2.28 10.98
N ILE A 22 -14.72 3.55 11.12
CA ILE A 22 -13.42 3.99 10.58
C ILE A 22 -12.27 3.24 11.24
N ASP A 23 -12.28 3.10 12.57
CA ASP A 23 -11.22 2.40 13.31
C ASP A 23 -11.09 0.94 12.87
N GLU A 24 -12.21 0.26 12.61
CA GLU A 24 -12.22 -1.10 12.06
C GLU A 24 -11.64 -1.18 10.65
N ILE A 25 -12.00 -0.23 9.78
CA ILE A 25 -11.45 -0.11 8.42
C ILE A 25 -9.95 0.15 8.49
N ASP A 26 -9.50 1.05 9.37
CA ASP A 26 -8.10 1.41 9.53
C ASP A 26 -7.27 0.25 10.07
N ALA A 27 -7.83 -0.55 10.99
CA ALA A 27 -7.20 -1.79 11.44
C ALA A 27 -6.99 -2.78 10.29
N ALA A 28 -8.00 -2.95 9.42
CA ALA A 28 -7.86 -3.79 8.24
C ALA A 28 -6.85 -3.22 7.22
N LEU A 29 -6.86 -1.89 7.01
CA LEU A 29 -5.90 -1.20 6.16
C LEU A 29 -4.47 -1.40 6.66
N ALA A 30 -4.22 -1.34 7.97
CA ALA A 30 -2.89 -1.55 8.55
C ALA A 30 -2.33 -2.93 8.19
N VAL A 31 -3.14 -3.99 8.30
CA VAL A 31 -2.75 -5.36 7.93
C VAL A 31 -2.45 -5.47 6.43
N LEU A 32 -3.28 -4.85 5.59
CA LEU A 32 -3.09 -4.85 4.14
C LEU A 32 -1.84 -4.08 3.72
N LEU A 33 -1.55 -2.95 4.36
CA LEU A 33 -0.36 -2.15 4.13
C LEU A 33 0.91 -2.89 4.53
N GLU A 34 0.94 -3.56 5.69
CA GLU A 34 2.07 -4.39 6.11
C GLU A 34 2.33 -5.51 5.09
N ARG A 35 1.28 -6.22 4.68
CA ARG A 35 1.39 -7.27 3.66
C ARG A 35 1.89 -6.73 2.33
N ARG A 36 1.37 -5.57 1.90
CA ARG A 36 1.79 -4.91 0.65
C ARG A 36 3.27 -4.53 0.72
N THR A 37 3.74 -3.99 1.84
CA THR A 37 5.14 -3.64 2.08
C THR A 37 6.04 -4.87 2.05
N ALA A 38 5.63 -5.98 2.65
CA ALA A 38 6.37 -7.24 2.58
C ALA A 38 6.52 -7.75 1.12
N VAL A 39 5.45 -7.70 0.34
CA VAL A 39 5.48 -8.06 -1.09
C VAL A 39 6.34 -7.08 -1.89
N ALA A 40 6.24 -5.77 -1.62
CA ALA A 40 7.09 -4.77 -2.26
C ALA A 40 8.57 -5.05 -1.99
N GLY A 41 8.94 -5.39 -0.76
CA GLY A 41 10.30 -5.80 -0.41
C GLY A 41 10.78 -7.03 -1.16
N ALA A 42 9.90 -8.02 -1.39
CA ALA A 42 10.22 -9.17 -2.24
C ALA A 42 10.48 -8.76 -3.69
N VAL A 43 9.64 -7.88 -4.25
CA VAL A 43 9.85 -7.32 -5.59
C VAL A 43 11.17 -6.56 -5.68
N GLN A 44 11.53 -5.77 -4.66
CA GLN A 44 12.80 -5.02 -4.65
C GLN A 44 14.02 -5.93 -4.71
N ARG A 45 14.01 -7.08 -4.02
CA ARG A 45 15.09 -8.07 -4.10
C ARG A 45 15.22 -8.72 -5.48
N LEU A 46 14.14 -8.75 -6.26
CA LEU A 46 14.11 -9.35 -7.60
C LEU A 46 14.48 -8.36 -8.71
N LYS A 47 14.43 -7.05 -8.44
CA LYS A 47 14.71 -6.03 -9.45
C LYS A 47 16.23 -5.89 -9.67
N PRO A 48 16.67 -5.71 -10.93
CA PRO A 48 18.07 -5.40 -11.22
C PRO A 48 18.47 -4.01 -10.71
N VAL A 49 17.52 -3.06 -10.70
CA VAL A 49 17.66 -1.74 -10.07
C VAL A 49 16.57 -1.60 -9.03
N GLY A 50 16.95 -1.67 -7.75
CA GLY A 50 16.05 -1.54 -6.61
C GLY A 50 15.88 -0.10 -6.12
N GLY A 51 15.14 0.05 -5.02
CA GLY A 51 14.89 1.33 -4.35
C GLY A 51 14.15 2.34 -5.21
N PHE A 52 14.36 3.62 -4.92
CA PHE A 52 13.74 4.74 -5.62
C PHE A 52 14.16 4.83 -7.10
N ALA A 53 15.39 4.43 -7.43
CA ALA A 53 15.88 4.40 -8.81
C ALA A 53 15.12 3.38 -9.68
N GLY A 54 14.56 2.33 -9.07
CA GLY A 54 13.76 1.30 -9.75
C GLY A 54 12.26 1.61 -9.87
N ARG A 55 11.85 2.86 -9.65
CA ARG A 55 10.45 3.28 -9.81
C ARG A 55 10.03 3.23 -11.27
N ASN A 56 8.77 2.87 -11.50
CA ASN A 56 8.21 2.71 -12.83
C ASN A 56 6.88 3.49 -12.90
N PRO A 57 6.89 4.74 -13.37
CA PRO A 57 5.70 5.59 -13.41
C PRO A 57 4.53 4.98 -14.19
N GLU A 58 4.80 4.19 -15.23
CA GLU A 58 3.75 3.52 -16.01
C GLU A 58 3.06 2.43 -15.18
N ARG A 59 3.85 1.61 -14.48
CA ARG A 59 3.29 0.60 -13.57
C ARG A 59 2.49 1.23 -12.44
N GLU A 60 2.96 2.36 -11.91
CA GLU A 60 2.28 3.12 -10.85
C GLU A 60 0.93 3.68 -11.33
N ARG A 61 0.86 4.23 -12.56
CA ARG A 61 -0.40 4.66 -13.18
C ARG A 61 -1.39 3.51 -13.35
N GLN A 62 -0.94 2.35 -13.82
CA GLN A 62 -1.80 1.17 -13.98
C GLN A 62 -2.43 0.71 -12.66
N ILE A 63 -1.67 0.78 -11.56
CA ILE A 63 -2.20 0.49 -10.21
C ILE A 63 -3.33 1.45 -9.87
N VAL A 64 -3.13 2.76 -10.09
CA VAL A 64 -4.13 3.79 -9.80
C VAL A 64 -5.38 3.60 -10.65
N THR A 65 -5.24 3.34 -11.95
CA THR A 65 -6.38 3.08 -12.85
C THR A 65 -7.19 1.89 -12.37
N ALA A 66 -6.54 0.76 -12.04
CA ALA A 66 -7.23 -0.42 -11.55
C ALA A 66 -7.93 -0.18 -10.20
N MET A 67 -7.36 0.65 -9.33
CA MET A 67 -8.00 1.03 -8.06
C MET A 67 -9.18 1.97 -8.27
N ALA A 68 -9.12 2.88 -9.24
CA ALA A 68 -10.18 3.84 -9.52
C ALA A 68 -11.48 3.14 -9.99
N GLU A 69 -11.37 1.99 -10.67
CA GLU A 69 -12.51 1.13 -10.99
C GLU A 69 -13.22 0.58 -9.74
N LYS A 70 -12.50 0.42 -8.63
CA LYS A 70 -13.01 -0.12 -7.36
C LYS A 70 -13.42 0.96 -6.37
N ALA A 71 -12.79 2.13 -6.45
CA ALA A 71 -13.05 3.28 -5.58
C ALA A 71 -13.40 4.53 -6.41
N PRO A 72 -14.54 4.52 -7.14
CA PRO A 72 -14.90 5.59 -8.06
C PRO A 72 -15.09 6.95 -7.37
N SER A 73 -15.50 6.96 -6.09
CA SER A 73 -15.66 8.18 -5.29
C SER A 73 -14.34 8.92 -5.00
N LEU A 74 -13.22 8.20 -4.94
CA LEU A 74 -11.89 8.82 -4.78
C LEU A 74 -11.37 9.38 -6.10
N GLY A 75 -11.56 8.62 -7.19
CA GLY A 75 -11.04 8.94 -8.50
C GLY A 75 -9.52 8.78 -8.61
N PRO A 76 -8.97 8.77 -9.83
CA PRO A 76 -7.57 8.46 -10.09
C PRO A 76 -6.60 9.48 -9.47
N GLU A 77 -6.94 10.77 -9.39
CA GLU A 77 -6.02 11.79 -8.89
C GLU A 77 -5.78 11.68 -7.38
N ARG A 78 -6.83 11.37 -6.61
CA ARG A 78 -6.69 11.17 -5.14
C ARG A 78 -5.97 9.86 -4.87
N LEU A 79 -6.33 8.81 -5.59
CA LEU A 79 -5.67 7.50 -5.49
C LEU A 79 -4.18 7.58 -5.86
N ALA A 80 -3.80 8.38 -6.87
CA ALA A 80 -2.40 8.59 -7.22
C ALA A 80 -1.60 9.17 -6.05
N ARG A 81 -2.15 10.17 -5.33
CA ARG A 81 -1.47 10.76 -4.17
C ARG A 81 -1.32 9.77 -3.02
N ILE A 82 -2.39 9.03 -2.70
CA ILE A 82 -2.37 8.00 -1.65
C ILE A 82 -1.35 6.92 -2.00
N MET A 83 -1.42 6.39 -3.23
CA MET A 83 -0.55 5.30 -3.65
C MET A 83 0.91 5.73 -3.79
N ASN A 84 1.20 6.99 -4.11
CA ASN A 84 2.55 7.51 -4.06
C ASN A 84 3.17 7.32 -2.67
N VAL A 85 2.48 7.77 -1.62
CA VAL A 85 2.94 7.63 -0.23
C VAL A 85 3.10 6.16 0.17
N VAL A 86 2.12 5.31 -0.19
CA VAL A 86 2.16 3.88 0.12
C VAL A 86 3.28 3.14 -0.64
N ILE A 87 3.64 3.60 -1.84
CA ILE A 87 4.79 3.07 -2.59
C ILE A 87 6.10 3.52 -1.94
N GLU A 88 6.23 4.80 -1.62
CA GLU A 88 7.42 5.38 -1.00
C GLU A 88 7.74 4.72 0.34
N ALA A 89 6.75 4.60 1.23
CA ALA A 89 6.90 3.91 2.50
C ALA A 89 7.40 2.46 2.33
N GLY A 90 6.88 1.75 1.32
CA GLY A 90 7.34 0.40 0.99
C GLY A 90 8.79 0.34 0.49
N LEU A 91 9.24 1.37 -0.23
CA LEU A 91 10.64 1.49 -0.68
C LEU A 91 11.57 1.82 0.49
N GLU A 92 11.16 2.71 1.39
CA GLU A 92 11.91 3.09 2.59
C GLU A 92 12.13 1.89 3.50
N VAL A 93 11.07 1.11 3.79
CA VAL A 93 11.18 -0.10 4.60
C VAL A 93 12.07 -1.15 3.93
N ALA A 94 11.98 -1.31 2.61
CA ALA A 94 12.84 -2.24 1.88
C ALA A 94 14.31 -1.84 1.96
N GLU A 95 14.60 -0.54 1.87
CA GLU A 95 15.95 0.00 1.99
C GLU A 95 16.51 -0.16 3.42
N GLN A 96 15.70 0.15 4.43
CA GLN A 96 16.08 -0.03 5.83
C GLN A 96 16.44 -1.49 6.13
N ARG A 97 15.61 -2.44 5.67
CA ARG A 97 15.89 -3.89 5.81
C ARG A 97 17.17 -4.31 5.09
N ARG A 98 17.46 -3.74 3.92
CA ARG A 98 18.69 -4.01 3.17
C ARG A 98 19.92 -3.53 3.96
N ILE A 99 19.86 -2.34 4.56
CA ILE A 99 20.93 -1.78 5.40
C ILE A 99 21.16 -2.66 6.63
N GLU A 100 20.09 -3.08 7.30
CA GLU A 100 20.16 -3.97 8.47
C GLU A 100 20.81 -5.32 8.13
N GLN A 101 20.46 -5.91 6.97
CA GLN A 101 21.07 -7.14 6.48
C GLN A 101 22.57 -7.00 6.20
N HIS A 102 23.01 -5.86 5.66
CA HIS A 102 24.44 -5.61 5.42
C HIS A 102 25.22 -5.35 6.72
N ARG A 103 24.62 -4.71 7.73
CA ARG A 103 25.26 -4.50 9.04
C ARG A 103 25.37 -5.77 9.89
N GLY A 104 24.54 -6.78 9.61
CA GLY A 104 24.52 -8.06 10.33
C GLY A 104 25.42 -9.15 9.73
N ALA A 105 26.05 -8.92 8.58
CA ALA A 105 27.03 -9.85 8.03
C ALA A 105 28.34 -9.76 8.85
N PRO A 106 28.85 -10.88 9.42
CA PRO A 106 30.14 -10.86 10.07
C PRO A 106 31.22 -10.51 9.03
N ASP A 107 32.18 -9.70 9.44
CA ASP A 107 33.36 -9.34 8.65
C ASP A 107 34.18 -10.61 8.39
N GLU A 108 33.94 -11.27 7.25
CA GLU A 108 34.79 -12.36 6.78
C GLU A 108 36.10 -11.74 6.27
N SER A 109 37.03 -11.55 7.22
CA SER A 109 38.45 -11.25 6.98
C SER A 109 39.19 -12.42 6.35
#